data_AF-A0A4W5KQ11-F1
#
_entry.id   AF-A0A4W5KQ11-F1
#
_cell.length_a   1.000
_cell.length_b   1.000
_cell.length_c   1.000
_cell.angle_alpha   90.00
_cell.angle_beta   90.00
_cell.angle_gamma   90.00
#
_symmetry.space_group_name_H-M   'P 1'
#
loop_
_entity.id
_entity.type
_entity.pdbx_description
1 polymer ?
#
loop_
_entity_poly.entity_id
_entity_poly.type
_entity_poly.pdbx_seq_one_letter_code
_entity_poly.pdbx_strand_id
1 'polypeptide(L)'
;MGQNGWSVTYTTQSICTLKGSTVDLSCSYTYPSDYTVTTTFWFTKYDAVGPVSLSDDPDYKGRVTYRKDKGNGHTLMITDLRESDSATYKFRFTDQTGKWRYTGDPGVTLSVTGLQVKVTGGHQDKTLTCITTCTLTDNPTYIWYKNGHKVKENTSSLYSDYFSDADSYSYAVKGHDN
;
A
#
# COMPACT_ATOMS: atom_id res chain seq x y z
N MET A 1 10.28 6.88 19.25
CA MET A 1 10.65 7.81 20.34
C MET A 1 11.36 9.00 19.71
N GLY A 2 10.84 10.21 19.90
CA GLY A 2 11.37 11.43 19.28
C GLY A 2 12.61 11.97 19.99
N GLN A 3 13.52 12.60 19.26
CA GLN A 3 14.68 13.30 19.82
C GLN A 3 14.30 14.77 20.07
N ASN A 4 14.55 15.30 21.26
CA ASN A 4 14.47 16.75 21.55
C ASN A 4 13.17 17.44 21.07
N GLY A 5 12.01 16.79 21.21
CA GLY A 5 10.70 17.32 20.79
C GLY A 5 10.34 17.08 19.32
N TRP A 6 11.29 16.60 18.51
CA TRP A 6 11.08 16.21 17.11
C TRP A 6 10.58 14.78 17.04
N SER A 7 9.45 14.55 16.38
CA SER A 7 8.96 13.20 16.16
C SER A 7 8.10 13.10 14.90
N VAL A 8 7.94 11.87 14.42
CA VAL A 8 6.95 11.51 13.40
C VAL A 8 6.23 10.27 13.94
N THR A 9 4.92 10.28 13.86
CA THR A 9 4.05 9.17 14.23
C THR A 9 3.27 8.74 13.00
N TYR A 10 3.50 7.53 12.52
CA TYR A 10 2.76 6.94 11.41
C TYR A 10 1.45 6.33 11.91
N THR A 11 0.36 6.47 11.14
CA THR A 11 -0.93 5.88 11.51
C THR A 11 -0.95 4.36 11.35
N THR A 12 -0.20 3.85 10.38
CA THR A 12 -0.04 2.42 10.08
C THR A 12 1.43 2.11 9.88
N GLN A 13 1.86 0.89 10.24
CA GLN A 13 3.25 0.46 10.04
C GLN A 13 3.44 -0.38 8.77
N SER A 14 2.41 -1.13 8.38
CA SER A 14 2.45 -1.99 7.20
C SER A 14 1.10 -2.00 6.52
N ILE A 15 1.11 -1.94 5.18
CA ILE A 15 -0.07 -2.06 4.33
C ILE A 15 0.24 -3.07 3.23
N CYS A 16 -0.70 -3.95 2.96
CA CYS A 16 -0.69 -4.83 1.80
C CYS A 16 -1.97 -4.60 0.99
N THR A 17 -1.82 -4.24 -0.28
CA THR A 17 -2.94 -3.89 -1.16
C THR A 17 -2.71 -4.36 -2.60
N LEU A 18 -3.74 -4.30 -3.43
CA LEU A 18 -3.70 -4.79 -4.79
C LEU A 18 -3.07 -3.79 -5.76
N LYS A 19 -2.48 -4.33 -6.83
CA LYS A 19 -2.07 -3.53 -7.99
C LYS A 19 -3.30 -2.81 -8.58
N GLY A 20 -3.11 -1.54 -8.96
CA GLY A 20 -4.15 -0.66 -9.50
C GLY A 20 -4.98 0.06 -8.43
N SER A 21 -4.87 -0.33 -7.16
CA SER A 21 -5.55 0.33 -6.05
C SER A 21 -4.93 1.69 -5.73
N THR A 22 -5.56 2.41 -4.80
CA THR A 22 -5.06 3.65 -4.21
C THR A 22 -4.77 3.43 -2.73
N VAL A 23 -3.69 4.03 -2.21
CA VAL A 23 -3.35 3.99 -0.79
C VAL A 23 -3.13 5.38 -0.23
N ASP A 24 -3.53 5.57 1.02
CA ASP A 24 -3.21 6.74 1.83
C ASP A 24 -2.20 6.34 2.92
N LEU A 25 -1.03 6.97 2.91
CA LEU A 25 0.01 6.87 3.94
C LEU A 25 -0.01 8.14 4.78
N SER A 26 -0.43 8.02 6.03
CA SER A 26 -0.61 9.17 6.92
C SER A 26 0.39 9.16 8.07
N CYS A 27 0.83 10.35 8.44
CA CYS A 27 1.61 10.57 9.66
C CYS A 27 1.22 11.90 10.31
N SER A 28 1.59 12.07 11.57
CA SER A 28 1.67 13.37 12.24
C SER A 28 3.11 13.62 12.67
N TYR A 29 3.51 14.88 12.79
CA TYR A 29 4.84 15.24 13.25
C TYR A 29 4.82 16.32 14.33
N THR A 30 5.79 16.25 15.23
CA THR A 30 5.99 17.24 16.30
C THR A 30 7.36 17.87 16.17
N TYR A 31 7.48 19.11 16.64
CA TYR A 31 8.73 19.86 16.69
C TYR A 31 8.67 20.87 17.85
N PRO A 32 9.81 21.34 18.38
CA PRO A 32 9.84 22.34 19.45
C PRO A 32 9.25 23.68 18.99
N SER A 33 8.66 24.44 19.92
CA SER A 33 7.97 25.71 19.66
C SER A 33 8.80 26.77 18.94
N ASP A 34 10.12 26.74 19.12
CA ASP A 34 11.04 27.74 18.59
C ASP A 34 11.36 27.52 17.09
N TYR A 35 10.77 26.48 16.49
CA TYR A 35 10.98 26.11 15.09
C TYR A 35 9.71 26.26 14.28
N THR A 36 9.88 26.46 12.98
CA THR A 36 8.79 26.46 12.00
C THR A 36 9.15 25.50 10.88
N VAL A 37 8.28 24.53 10.65
CA VAL A 37 8.45 23.58 9.54
C VAL A 37 8.08 24.24 8.23
N THR A 38 8.96 24.18 7.25
CA THR A 38 8.78 24.80 5.93
C THR A 38 8.48 23.79 4.84
N THR A 39 9.20 22.67 4.83
CA THR A 39 9.08 21.64 3.81
C THR A 39 8.84 20.29 4.45
N THR A 40 7.94 19.53 3.84
CA THR A 40 7.55 18.18 4.24
C THR A 40 7.47 17.33 2.99
N PHE A 41 8.02 16.12 3.01
CA PHE A 41 7.87 15.19 1.90
C PHE A 41 8.03 13.75 2.35
N TRP A 42 7.61 12.87 1.47
CA TRP A 42 7.80 11.43 1.58
C TRP A 42 8.82 10.96 0.57
N PHE A 43 9.56 9.91 0.90
CA PHE A 43 10.58 9.31 0.05
C PHE A 43 10.72 7.81 0.31
N THR A 44 11.27 7.10 -0.66
CA THR A 44 11.63 5.67 -0.58
C THR A 44 13.10 5.41 -0.89
N LYS A 45 13.77 6.33 -1.59
CA LYS A 45 15.16 6.18 -2.05
C LYS A 45 16.04 7.39 -1.73
N TYR A 46 17.34 7.16 -1.81
CA TYR A 46 18.40 8.17 -1.66
C TYR A 46 19.20 8.28 -2.95
N ASP A 47 19.64 9.49 -3.28
CA ASP A 47 20.67 9.76 -4.27
C ASP A 47 21.97 10.26 -3.60
N ALA A 48 22.91 10.78 -4.39
CA ALA A 48 24.18 11.29 -3.88
C ALA A 48 24.05 12.54 -2.99
N VAL A 49 22.93 13.27 -3.07
CA VAL A 49 22.65 14.52 -2.37
C VAL A 49 21.76 14.28 -1.16
N GLY A 50 20.90 13.26 -1.18
CA GLY A 50 20.06 12.87 -0.06
C GLY A 50 18.78 12.14 -0.46
N PRO A 51 17.74 12.20 0.39
CA PRO A 51 16.46 11.54 0.10
C PRO A 51 15.72 12.25 -1.04
N VAL A 52 15.19 11.46 -1.98
CA VAL A 52 14.49 11.96 -3.17
C VAL A 52 12.99 12.03 -2.88
N SER A 53 12.40 13.22 -3.00
CA SER A 53 10.95 13.41 -2.85
C SER A 53 10.19 12.59 -3.89
N LEU A 54 9.11 11.93 -3.50
CA LEU A 54 8.27 11.18 -4.45
C LEU A 54 7.64 12.07 -5.52
N SER A 55 7.45 13.37 -5.27
CA SER A 55 6.98 14.29 -6.31
C SER A 55 8.03 14.57 -7.39
N ASP A 56 9.31 14.43 -7.06
CA ASP A 56 10.42 14.62 -8.00
C ASP A 56 10.86 13.31 -8.64
N ASP A 57 10.36 12.18 -8.11
CA ASP A 57 10.66 10.84 -8.60
C ASP A 57 9.85 10.53 -9.87
N PRO A 58 10.50 10.28 -11.02
CA PRO A 58 9.82 9.95 -12.28
C PRO A 58 8.88 8.74 -12.17
N ASP A 59 9.20 7.77 -11.30
CA ASP A 59 8.40 6.56 -11.13
C ASP A 59 6.99 6.88 -10.59
N TYR A 60 6.87 7.97 -9.82
CA TYR A 60 5.65 8.40 -9.12
C TYR A 60 4.93 9.57 -9.79
N LYS A 61 5.47 10.08 -10.91
CA LYS A 61 4.93 11.24 -11.63
C LYS A 61 3.46 11.04 -11.99
N GLY A 62 2.62 11.99 -11.57
CA GLY A 62 1.17 11.99 -11.85
C GLY A 62 0.35 11.02 -11.01
N ARG A 63 0.98 10.26 -10.10
CA ARG A 63 0.30 9.28 -9.22
C ARG A 63 0.27 9.69 -7.75
N VAL A 64 1.07 10.69 -7.37
CA VAL A 64 1.18 11.14 -5.97
C VAL A 64 0.43 12.44 -5.73
N THR A 65 -0.23 12.54 -4.58
CA THR A 65 -0.87 13.76 -4.09
C THR A 65 -0.64 13.90 -2.60
N TYR A 66 -0.31 15.12 -2.16
CA TYR A 66 -0.10 15.43 -0.75
C TYR A 66 -1.27 16.21 -0.16
N ARG A 67 -1.68 15.81 1.04
CA ARG A 67 -2.71 16.47 1.84
C ARG A 67 -2.13 16.84 3.20
N LYS A 68 -2.31 18.12 3.59
CA LYS A 68 -1.97 18.61 4.93
C LYS A 68 -3.21 18.59 5.80
N ASP A 69 -3.17 17.80 6.86
CA ASP A 69 -4.28 17.62 7.79
C ASP A 69 -4.10 18.55 9.00
N LYS A 70 -5.17 18.73 9.79
CA LYS A 70 -5.10 19.54 11.01
C LYS A 70 -4.04 18.98 11.98
N GLY A 71 -3.38 19.86 12.73
CA GLY A 71 -2.48 19.45 13.82
C GLY A 71 -1.20 18.75 13.35
N ASN A 72 -0.53 19.32 12.34
CA ASN A 72 0.70 18.75 11.73
C ASN A 72 0.51 17.34 11.15
N GLY A 73 -0.70 17.01 10.72
CA GLY A 73 -0.96 15.78 9.98
C GLY A 73 -0.56 15.93 8.52
N HIS A 74 -0.06 14.86 7.92
CA HIS A 74 0.36 14.83 6.53
C HIS A 74 0.05 13.46 5.93
N THR A 75 -0.68 13.48 4.82
CA THR A 75 -1.10 12.28 4.10
C THR A 75 -0.54 12.30 2.68
N LEU A 76 0.13 11.20 2.31
CA LEU A 76 0.54 10.90 0.94
C LEU A 76 -0.49 9.93 0.34
N MET A 77 -1.12 10.33 -0.76
CA MET A 77 -1.94 9.45 -1.57
C MET A 77 -1.15 8.98 -2.79
N ILE A 78 -1.17 7.68 -3.08
CA ILE A 78 -0.58 7.09 -4.28
C ILE A 78 -1.68 6.32 -5.03
N THR A 79 -1.93 6.69 -6.28
CA THR A 79 -2.88 6.03 -7.18
C THR A 79 -2.16 5.12 -8.19
N ASP A 80 -2.92 4.26 -8.88
CA ASP A 80 -2.38 3.31 -9.88
C ASP A 80 -1.17 2.54 -9.32
N LEU A 81 -1.36 1.87 -8.18
CA LEU A 81 -0.29 1.17 -7.49
C LEU A 81 0.29 0.04 -8.35
N ARG A 82 1.62 -0.08 -8.32
CA ARG A 82 2.39 -1.09 -9.06
C ARG A 82 3.13 -1.97 -8.08
N GLU A 83 3.42 -3.21 -8.48
CA GLU A 83 4.23 -4.12 -7.64
C GLU A 83 5.61 -3.49 -7.31
N SER A 84 6.17 -2.72 -8.24
CA SER A 84 7.41 -1.94 -8.06
C SER A 84 7.32 -0.81 -7.03
N ASP A 85 6.11 -0.37 -6.65
CA ASP A 85 5.92 0.63 -5.59
C ASP A 85 6.06 0.02 -4.18
N SER A 86 6.27 -1.30 -4.07
CA SER A 86 6.52 -1.97 -2.80
C SER A 86 7.84 -1.51 -2.18
N ALA A 87 7.77 -0.79 -1.07
CA ALA A 87 8.92 -0.19 -0.40
C ALA A 87 8.57 0.23 1.04
N THR A 88 9.58 0.68 1.79
CA THR A 88 9.37 1.41 3.04
C THR A 88 9.37 2.91 2.75
N TYR A 89 8.23 3.55 3.00
CA TYR A 89 8.01 4.97 2.82
C TYR A 89 8.32 5.71 4.10
N LYS A 90 9.18 6.73 4.01
CA LYS A 90 9.55 7.56 5.16
C LYS A 90 9.16 9.01 4.94
N PHE A 91 8.75 9.66 6.02
CA PHE A 91 8.45 11.08 6.06
C PHE A 91 9.62 11.88 6.62
N ARG A 92 9.91 13.02 6.01
CA ARG A 92 10.98 13.93 6.43
C ARG A 92 10.54 15.39 6.30
N PHE A 93 11.10 16.23 7.15
CA PHE A 93 10.80 17.66 7.12
C PHE A 93 12.01 18.55 7.49
N THR A 94 11.97 19.79 7.00
CA THR A 94 12.96 20.85 7.23
C THR A 94 12.36 21.99 8.02
N ASP A 95 13.22 22.79 8.66
CA ASP A 95 12.80 24.03 9.31
C ASP A 95 13.03 25.26 8.43
N GLN A 96 12.80 26.45 9.01
CA GLN A 96 13.00 27.75 8.36
C GLN A 96 14.45 28.02 7.92
N THR A 97 15.44 27.29 8.44
CA THR A 97 16.84 27.42 8.03
C THR A 97 17.18 26.56 6.81
N GLY A 98 16.22 25.79 6.29
CA GLY A 98 16.43 24.83 5.21
C GLY A 98 17.24 23.60 5.65
N LYS A 99 17.58 23.48 6.93
CA LYS A 99 18.35 22.34 7.44
C LYS A 99 17.43 21.14 7.67
N TRP A 100 17.96 19.96 7.39
CA TRP A 100 17.33 18.70 7.73
C TRP A 100 17.20 18.56 9.24
N ARG A 101 15.99 18.27 9.72
CA ARG A 101 15.71 18.14 11.17
C ARG A 101 15.45 16.72 11.59
N TYR A 102 14.45 16.07 10.98
CA TYR A 102 14.02 14.76 11.45
C TYR A 102 13.48 13.91 10.31
N THR A 103 13.78 12.61 10.36
CA THR A 103 13.20 11.57 9.51
C THR A 103 12.46 10.60 10.40
N GLY A 104 11.22 10.29 10.03
CA GLY A 104 10.43 9.33 10.78
C GLY A 104 10.92 7.91 10.56
N ASP A 105 11.20 7.21 11.66
CA ASP A 105 11.52 5.78 11.69
C ASP A 105 10.42 5.00 12.44
N PRO A 106 10.10 3.76 12.01
CA PRO A 106 10.74 2.99 10.94
C PRO A 106 10.25 3.35 9.52
N GLY A 107 9.18 4.14 9.38
CA GLY A 107 8.47 4.33 8.11
C GLY A 107 7.21 3.47 8.03
N VAL A 108 6.56 3.50 6.86
CA VAL A 108 5.43 2.62 6.53
C VAL A 108 5.84 1.66 5.43
N THR A 109 5.74 0.36 5.67
CA THR A 109 6.02 -0.66 4.66
C THR A 109 4.79 -0.89 3.81
N LEU A 110 4.88 -0.59 2.51
CA LEU A 110 3.84 -0.88 1.53
C LEU A 110 4.25 -2.12 0.73
N SER A 111 3.35 -3.10 0.65
CA SER A 111 3.46 -4.24 -0.26
C SER A 111 2.31 -4.19 -1.26
N VAL A 112 2.63 -4.21 -2.54
CA VAL A 112 1.65 -4.24 -3.63
C VAL A 112 1.72 -5.61 -4.28
N THR A 113 0.58 -6.31 -4.34
CA THR A 113 0.48 -7.67 -4.85
C THR A 113 -0.50 -7.76 -6.01
N GLY A 114 -0.16 -8.53 -7.02
CA GLY A 114 -1.13 -9.10 -7.93
C GLY A 114 -1.97 -10.18 -7.25
N LEU A 115 -3.10 -10.48 -7.88
CA LEU A 115 -3.90 -11.65 -7.57
C LEU A 115 -3.34 -12.86 -8.33
N GLN A 116 -3.25 -14.03 -7.68
CA GLN A 116 -2.91 -15.30 -8.37
C GLN A 116 -3.85 -16.45 -7.96
N VAL A 117 -4.07 -17.41 -8.85
CA VAL A 117 -4.79 -18.66 -8.54
C VAL A 117 -3.80 -19.79 -8.33
N LYS A 118 -3.90 -20.46 -7.18
CA LYS A 118 -3.23 -21.73 -6.93
C LYS A 118 -4.25 -22.86 -7.03
N VAL A 119 -3.92 -23.90 -7.77
CA VAL A 119 -4.72 -25.12 -7.89
C VAL A 119 -4.06 -26.23 -7.07
N THR A 120 -4.83 -26.89 -6.23
CA THR A 120 -4.38 -28.05 -5.44
C THR A 120 -5.45 -29.15 -5.47
N GLY A 121 -5.06 -30.42 -5.39
CA GLY A 121 -6.02 -31.54 -5.36
C GLY A 121 -5.70 -32.66 -6.35
N GLY A 122 -6.63 -33.60 -6.48
CA GLY A 122 -6.56 -34.76 -7.37
C GLY A 122 -7.15 -34.49 -8.76
N HIS A 123 -7.47 -35.56 -9.49
CA HIS A 123 -7.94 -35.44 -10.88
C HIS A 123 -9.30 -34.73 -11.00
N GLN A 124 -10.25 -35.06 -10.13
CA GLN A 124 -11.63 -34.51 -10.13
C GLN A 124 -11.91 -33.59 -8.93
N ASP A 125 -11.29 -33.86 -7.79
CA ASP A 125 -11.40 -33.04 -6.58
C ASP A 125 -10.28 -31.99 -6.57
N LYS A 126 -10.53 -30.85 -7.20
CA LYS A 126 -9.60 -29.70 -7.16
C LYS A 126 -10.10 -28.66 -6.16
N THR A 127 -9.17 -27.87 -5.66
CA THR A 127 -9.42 -26.68 -4.84
C THR A 127 -8.64 -25.55 -5.45
N LEU A 128 -9.35 -24.49 -5.78
CA LEU A 128 -8.79 -23.23 -6.23
C LEU A 128 -8.63 -22.32 -5.02
N THR A 129 -7.45 -21.71 -4.91
CA THR A 129 -7.14 -20.75 -3.86
C THR A 129 -6.69 -19.46 -4.51
N CYS A 130 -7.38 -18.37 -4.21
CA CYS A 130 -6.87 -17.04 -4.51
C CYS A 130 -5.77 -16.73 -3.49
N ILE A 131 -4.55 -16.54 -4.00
CA ILE A 131 -3.39 -16.20 -3.19
C ILE A 131 -2.85 -14.82 -3.58
N THR A 132 -2.30 -14.16 -2.58
CA THR A 132 -1.55 -12.91 -2.67
C THR A 132 -0.20 -13.12 -1.99
N THR A 133 0.80 -12.31 -2.31
CA THR A 133 2.14 -12.43 -1.69
C THR A 133 2.16 -11.92 -0.24
N CYS A 134 1.14 -11.16 0.17
CA CYS A 134 0.93 -10.66 1.52
C CYS A 134 -0.56 -10.67 1.90
N THR A 135 -0.86 -10.59 3.20
CA THR A 135 -2.24 -10.54 3.70
C THR A 135 -2.83 -9.15 3.49
N LEU A 136 -3.86 -9.04 2.64
CA LEU A 136 -4.51 -7.77 2.33
C LEU A 136 -5.09 -7.10 3.59
N THR A 137 -4.83 -5.80 3.76
CA THR A 137 -5.11 -5.07 5.01
C THR A 137 -6.61 -4.92 5.31
N ASP A 138 -7.46 -4.83 4.29
CA ASP A 138 -8.88 -4.50 4.46
C ASP A 138 -9.81 -5.71 4.60
N ASN A 139 -9.28 -6.92 4.81
CA ASN A 139 -10.05 -8.17 4.87
C ASN A 139 -11.08 -8.29 3.72
N PRO A 140 -10.59 -8.45 2.48
CA PRO A 140 -11.43 -8.36 1.29
C PRO A 140 -12.49 -9.46 1.22
N THR A 141 -13.53 -9.18 0.43
CA THR A 141 -14.47 -10.20 -0.03
C THR A 141 -14.00 -10.75 -1.38
N TYR A 142 -13.85 -12.07 -1.47
CA TYR A 142 -13.48 -12.77 -2.68
C TYR A 142 -14.71 -13.28 -3.40
N ILE A 143 -14.71 -13.13 -4.72
CA ILE A 143 -15.77 -13.59 -5.62
C ILE A 143 -15.17 -14.65 -6.55
N TRP A 144 -15.84 -15.79 -6.68
CA TRP A 144 -15.50 -16.83 -7.65
C TRP A 144 -16.56 -16.94 -8.72
N TYR A 145 -16.09 -17.17 -9.95
CA TYR A 145 -16.90 -17.39 -11.12
C TYR A 145 -16.56 -18.75 -11.73
N LYS A 146 -17.60 -19.48 -12.13
CA LYS A 146 -17.52 -20.70 -12.93
C LYS A 146 -18.25 -20.45 -14.23
N ASN A 147 -17.58 -20.61 -15.36
CA ASN A 147 -18.12 -20.35 -16.70
C ASN A 147 -18.73 -18.95 -16.83
N GLY A 148 -18.10 -17.96 -16.20
CA GLY A 148 -18.57 -16.57 -16.16
C GLY A 148 -19.70 -16.27 -15.17
N HIS A 149 -20.24 -17.28 -14.48
CA HIS A 149 -21.32 -17.11 -13.49
C HIS A 149 -20.77 -17.10 -12.07
N LYS A 150 -21.25 -16.15 -11.25
CA LYS A 150 -20.86 -16.06 -9.84
C LYS A 150 -21.35 -17.29 -9.07
N VAL A 151 -20.42 -18.00 -8.43
CA VAL A 151 -20.69 -19.23 -7.65
C VAL A 151 -20.40 -19.10 -6.17
N LYS A 152 -19.54 -18.16 -5.76
CA LYS A 152 -19.20 -17.92 -4.35
C LYS A 152 -18.81 -16.46 -4.13
N GLU A 153 -19.23 -15.89 -3.00
CA GLU A 153 -18.84 -14.56 -2.53
C GLU A 153 -18.74 -14.58 -1.01
N ASN A 154 -17.52 -14.59 -0.45
CA ASN A 154 -17.30 -14.48 0.99
C ASN A 154 -15.85 -14.08 1.32
N THR A 155 -15.48 -14.08 2.60
CA THR A 155 -14.13 -13.74 3.08
C THR A 155 -13.10 -14.86 2.87
N SER A 156 -13.54 -16.05 2.42
CA SER A 156 -12.66 -17.17 2.14
C SER A 156 -12.19 -17.10 0.68
N SER A 157 -10.88 -17.03 0.50
CA SER A 157 -10.25 -17.07 -0.82
C SER A 157 -10.28 -18.46 -1.48
N LEU A 158 -10.79 -19.49 -0.79
CA LEU A 158 -10.86 -20.87 -1.27
C LEU A 158 -12.14 -21.13 -2.05
N TYR A 159 -12.06 -21.99 -3.06
CA TYR A 159 -13.22 -22.55 -3.75
C TYR A 159 -12.95 -24.00 -4.13
N SER A 160 -13.87 -24.88 -3.76
CA SER A 160 -13.80 -26.32 -4.01
C SER A 160 -15.13 -26.78 -4.59
N ASP A 161 -15.08 -27.55 -5.66
CA ASP A 161 -16.23 -28.09 -6.40
C ASP A 161 -15.76 -29.33 -7.19
N TYR A 162 -16.67 -29.99 -7.90
CA TYR A 162 -16.32 -30.98 -8.93
C TYR A 162 -15.85 -30.26 -10.21
N PHE A 163 -14.67 -30.60 -10.70
CA PHE A 163 -14.05 -29.93 -11.84
C PHE A 163 -14.19 -30.76 -13.12
N SER A 164 -14.72 -30.12 -14.17
CA SER A 164 -14.65 -30.62 -15.54
C SER A 164 -13.53 -29.91 -16.32
N ASP A 165 -12.88 -30.60 -17.25
CA ASP A 165 -11.87 -29.99 -18.13
C ASP A 165 -12.46 -28.92 -19.08
N ALA A 166 -13.79 -28.88 -19.23
CA ALA A 166 -14.50 -27.86 -19.99
C ALA A 166 -14.83 -26.60 -19.17
N ASP A 167 -14.67 -26.65 -17.84
CA ASP A 167 -15.01 -25.52 -16.97
C ASP A 167 -13.91 -24.45 -16.99
N SER A 168 -14.32 -23.18 -17.07
CA SER A 168 -13.44 -22.03 -16.83
C SER A 168 -13.74 -21.43 -15.46
N TYR A 169 -12.68 -21.05 -14.76
CA TYR A 169 -12.80 -20.43 -13.44
C TYR A 169 -12.04 -19.11 -13.40
N SER A 170 -12.69 -18.10 -12.85
CA SER A 170 -12.06 -16.82 -12.57
C SER A 170 -12.48 -16.34 -11.18
N TYR A 171 -11.80 -15.32 -10.71
CA TYR A 171 -12.00 -14.77 -9.38
C TYR A 171 -11.74 -13.28 -9.41
N ALA A 172 -12.33 -12.58 -8.46
CA ALA A 172 -12.14 -11.16 -8.26
C ALA A 172 -12.18 -10.82 -6.78
N VAL A 173 -11.66 -9.65 -6.44
CA VAL A 173 -11.83 -9.05 -5.13
C VAL A 173 -12.86 -7.95 -5.27
N LYS A 174 -13.92 -8.02 -4.47
CA LYS A 174 -15.05 -7.08 -4.53
C LYS A 174 -14.56 -5.64 -4.43
N GLY A 175 -14.98 -4.79 -5.37
CA GLY A 175 -14.54 -3.39 -5.44
C GLY A 175 -13.22 -3.18 -6.19
N HIS A 176 -12.60 -4.27 -6.65
CA HIS A 176 -11.51 -4.31 -7.62
C HIS A 176 -11.88 -5.17 -8.83
N ASP A 177 -13.19 -5.32 -9.08
CA ASP A 177 -13.74 -5.94 -10.27
C ASP A 177 -13.48 -5.02 -11.47
N ASN A 178 -12.77 -5.51 -12.48
CA ASN A 178 -12.48 -4.80 -13.73
C ASN A 178 -13.29 -5.42 -14.87
#